data_AF-A0A554VA05-F1
#
_entry.id   AF-A0A554VA05-F1
#
_cell.length_a   1.000
_cell.length_b   1.000
_cell.length_c   1.000
_cell.angle_alpha   90.00
_cell.angle_beta   90.00
_cell.angle_gamma   90.00
#
_symmetry.space_group_name_H-M   'P 1'
#
loop_
_entity.id
_entity.type
_entity.pdbx_description
1 polymer ?
#
loop_
_entity_poly.entity_id
_entity_poly.type
_entity_poly.pdbx_seq_one_letter_code
_entity_poly.pdbx_strand_id
1 'polypeptide(L)'
;MNLVNNTLELQEYINVTSNFDFDKALPFIKRAERKYIIPNIGKEEYTTILNHDGSDSDIAEVKYLLAEASSNLGFHLGFAQLCVHITNYGTKQTELEDTKSIDWATKRDLQRGFTDTGFEAIDEALKTMEYYVDKFADWRDSAAYSVFNEHFNKRTDEFQQHFNISSSRKTFIALKPIVRKIEEQYFLPMLGEEAMNLIKTRTMDPVLSRALDLCQKAEVAL
;
A
#
# COMPACT_ATOMS: atom_id res chain seq x y z
N MET A 1 -1.23 -19.23 4.70
CA MET A 1 0.14 -18.97 4.24
C MET A 1 0.35 -17.48 4.37
N ASN A 2 1.45 -17.05 4.98
CA ASN A 2 1.74 -15.63 5.24
C ASN A 2 3.06 -15.26 4.57
N LEU A 3 3.28 -13.96 4.38
CA LEU A 3 4.50 -13.44 3.77
C LEU A 3 5.72 -13.60 4.67
N VAL A 4 5.51 -13.53 5.99
CA VAL A 4 6.54 -13.78 7.02
C VAL A 4 6.14 -14.98 7.84
N ASN A 5 7.03 -15.96 7.95
CA ASN A 5 6.77 -17.24 8.59
C ASN A 5 7.64 -17.48 9.84
N ASN A 6 8.78 -16.78 9.99
CA ASN A 6 9.73 -17.01 11.07
C ASN A 6 10.26 -15.72 11.70
N THR A 7 10.80 -15.82 12.92
CA THR A 7 11.46 -14.70 13.61
C THR A 7 12.69 -14.19 12.86
N LEU A 8 13.42 -15.06 12.14
CA LEU A 8 14.58 -14.67 11.34
C LEU A 8 14.19 -13.76 10.17
N GLU A 9 13.12 -14.09 9.44
CA GLU A 9 12.57 -13.25 8.36
C GLU A 9 12.04 -11.93 8.94
N LEU A 10 11.42 -11.96 10.12
CA LEU A 10 10.93 -10.75 10.78
C LEU A 10 12.09 -9.79 11.16
N GLN A 11 13.25 -10.33 11.52
CA GLN A 11 14.43 -9.53 11.88
C GLN A 11 15.04 -8.77 10.71
N GLU A 12 14.77 -9.19 9.47
CA GLU A 12 15.22 -8.46 8.28
C GLU A 12 14.47 -7.11 8.14
N TYR A 13 13.24 -7.05 8.62
CA TYR A 13 12.35 -5.88 8.44
C TYR A 13 12.19 -5.04 9.71
N ILE A 14 12.23 -5.67 10.89
CA ILE A 14 12.01 -4.99 12.17
C ILE A 14 13.10 -5.41 13.16
N ASN A 15 13.62 -4.43 13.90
CA ASN A 15 14.55 -4.70 14.98
C ASN A 15 13.85 -5.37 16.17
N VAL A 16 13.81 -6.71 16.15
CA VAL A 16 13.32 -7.57 17.23
C VAL A 16 14.46 -8.42 17.79
N THR A 17 14.40 -8.73 19.08
CA THR A 17 15.38 -9.61 19.72
C THR A 17 15.22 -11.06 19.23
N SER A 18 16.31 -11.83 19.21
CA SER A 18 16.30 -13.21 18.74
C SER A 18 15.40 -14.15 19.55
N ASN A 19 15.09 -13.77 20.79
CA ASN A 19 14.17 -14.50 21.68
C ASN A 19 12.71 -14.03 21.55
N PHE A 20 12.38 -13.22 20.53
CA PHE A 20 11.04 -12.74 20.32
C PHE A 20 10.08 -13.88 19.94
N ASP A 21 8.93 -13.91 20.59
CA ASP A 21 7.88 -14.90 20.41
C ASP A 21 7.01 -14.54 19.19
N PHE A 22 7.36 -15.10 18.03
CA PHE A 22 6.68 -14.83 16.76
C PHE A 22 5.19 -15.18 16.79
N ASP A 23 4.79 -16.20 17.55
CA ASP A 23 3.39 -16.65 17.62
C ASP A 23 2.46 -15.55 18.17
N LYS A 24 2.99 -14.64 19.00
CA LYS A 24 2.26 -13.48 19.50
C LYS A 24 2.08 -12.39 18.45
N ALA A 25 3.04 -12.22 17.54
CA ALA A 25 2.97 -11.22 16.45
C ALA A 25 2.14 -11.70 15.25
N LEU A 26 2.16 -13.01 14.98
CA LEU A 26 1.48 -13.66 13.87
C LEU A 26 0.01 -13.23 13.65
N PRO A 27 -0.88 -13.17 14.67
CA PRO A 27 -2.27 -12.74 14.44
C PRO A 27 -2.37 -11.30 13.93
N PHE A 28 -1.44 -10.43 14.32
CA PHE A 28 -1.40 -9.03 13.88
C PHE A 28 -0.87 -8.89 12.46
N ILE A 29 0.16 -9.67 12.11
CA ILE A 29 0.68 -9.74 10.74
C ILE A 29 -0.43 -10.23 9.79
N LYS A 30 -1.12 -11.33 10.12
CA LYS A 30 -2.28 -11.83 9.35
C LYS A 30 -3.41 -10.82 9.25
N ARG A 31 -3.57 -9.94 10.24
CA ARG A 31 -4.58 -8.88 10.21
C ARG A 31 -4.14 -7.72 9.33
N ALA A 32 -2.85 -7.37 9.33
CA ALA A 32 -2.28 -6.37 8.45
C ALA A 32 -2.39 -6.79 6.98
N GLU A 33 -2.02 -8.03 6.65
CA GLU A 33 -2.15 -8.58 5.30
C GLU A 33 -3.59 -8.48 4.79
N ARG A 34 -4.56 -8.93 5.60
CA ARG A 34 -5.99 -8.88 5.25
C ARG A 34 -6.54 -7.46 5.09
N LYS A 35 -6.06 -6.51 5.89
CA LYS A 35 -6.60 -5.14 5.92
C LYS A 35 -5.96 -4.23 4.88
N TYR A 36 -4.67 -4.40 4.62
CA TYR A 36 -3.88 -3.45 3.84
C TYR A 36 -3.30 -4.04 2.55
N ILE A 37 -2.96 -5.33 2.51
CA ILE A 37 -2.28 -5.93 1.35
C ILE A 37 -3.30 -6.53 0.37
N ILE A 38 -4.13 -7.46 0.86
CA ILE A 38 -5.12 -8.17 0.02
C ILE A 38 -6.08 -7.22 -0.74
N PRO A 39 -6.58 -6.11 -0.15
CA PRO A 39 -7.47 -5.20 -0.89
C PRO A 39 -6.79 -4.45 -2.05
N ASN A 40 -5.47 -4.25 -2.00
CA ASN A 40 -4.74 -3.49 -3.02
C ASN A 40 -4.21 -4.36 -4.17
N ILE A 41 -3.91 -5.63 -3.89
CA ILE A 41 -3.28 -6.56 -4.84
C ILE A 41 -4.25 -7.65 -5.31
N GLY A 42 -5.33 -7.90 -4.56
CA GLY A 42 -6.22 -9.01 -4.83
C GLY A 42 -5.70 -10.32 -4.24
N LYS A 43 -6.62 -11.23 -3.96
CA LYS A 43 -6.32 -12.49 -3.27
C LYS A 43 -5.58 -13.49 -4.16
N GLU A 44 -5.88 -13.49 -5.45
CA GLU A 44 -5.29 -14.43 -6.42
C GLU A 44 -3.82 -14.11 -6.62
N GLU A 45 -3.49 -12.86 -6.96
CA GLU A 45 -2.10 -12.40 -7.05
C GLU A 45 -1.33 -12.57 -5.73
N TYR A 46 -1.94 -12.28 -4.57
CA TYR A 46 -1.31 -12.54 -3.28
C TYR A 46 -0.90 -14.02 -3.11
N THR A 47 -1.70 -14.94 -3.63
CA THR A 47 -1.39 -16.38 -3.58
C THR A 47 -0.28 -16.75 -4.58
N THR A 48 -0.29 -16.14 -5.76
CA THR A 48 0.75 -16.31 -6.79
C THR A 48 2.12 -15.83 -6.29
N ILE A 49 2.20 -14.61 -5.73
CA ILE A 49 3.43 -14.05 -5.14
C ILE A 49 3.95 -14.94 -4.00
N LEU A 50 3.04 -15.48 -3.18
CA LEU A 50 3.43 -16.29 -2.04
C LEU A 50 4.05 -17.64 -2.47
N ASN A 51 3.46 -18.28 -3.46
CA ASN A 51 3.89 -19.58 -3.99
C ASN A 51 5.07 -19.49 -4.98
N HIS A 52 5.52 -18.27 -5.33
CA HIS A 52 6.65 -18.11 -6.25
C HIS A 52 7.97 -18.48 -5.58
N ASP A 53 8.72 -19.38 -6.22
CA ASP A 53 9.98 -19.97 -5.71
C ASP A 53 11.21 -19.05 -5.89
N GLY A 54 11.01 -17.76 -6.19
CA GLY A 54 12.10 -16.79 -6.35
C GLY A 54 12.87 -16.90 -7.67
N SER A 55 12.30 -17.55 -8.68
CA SER A 55 12.87 -17.64 -10.04
C SER A 55 12.95 -16.29 -10.76
N ASP A 56 12.15 -15.30 -10.33
CA ASP A 56 12.07 -13.98 -10.96
C ASP A 56 12.46 -12.93 -9.92
N SER A 57 13.46 -12.11 -10.23
CA SER A 57 13.99 -11.06 -9.35
C SER A 57 12.92 -10.04 -8.97
N ASP A 58 12.01 -9.75 -9.90
CA ASP A 58 11.04 -8.66 -9.73
C ASP A 58 9.88 -9.10 -8.80
N ILE A 59 9.45 -10.35 -8.93
CA ILE A 59 8.46 -10.95 -8.02
C ILE A 59 9.07 -11.13 -6.62
N ALA A 60 10.36 -11.46 -6.54
CA ALA A 60 11.07 -11.55 -5.27
C ALA A 60 11.18 -10.18 -4.57
N GLU A 61 11.45 -9.11 -5.33
CA GLU A 61 11.47 -7.74 -4.80
C GLU A 61 10.09 -7.31 -4.28
N VAL A 62 9.02 -7.55 -5.04
CA VAL A 62 7.64 -7.27 -4.59
C VAL A 62 7.32 -8.09 -3.34
N LYS A 63 7.68 -9.37 -3.30
CA LYS A 63 7.47 -10.22 -2.12
C LYS A 63 8.21 -9.68 -0.89
N TYR A 64 9.44 -9.21 -1.05
CA TYR A 64 10.22 -8.58 0.02
C TYR A 64 9.54 -7.31 0.54
N LEU A 65 9.12 -6.41 -0.35
CA LEU A 65 8.43 -5.16 0.03
C LEU A 65 7.09 -5.43 0.72
N LEU A 66 6.33 -6.43 0.28
CA LEU A 66 5.08 -6.82 0.93
C LEU A 66 5.32 -7.48 2.29
N ALA A 67 6.39 -8.26 2.44
CA ALA A 67 6.79 -8.83 3.72
C ALA A 67 7.19 -7.73 4.72
N GLU A 68 7.94 -6.73 4.27
CA GLU A 68 8.27 -5.53 5.04
C GLU A 68 7.01 -4.77 5.49
N ALA A 69 6.10 -4.51 4.56
CA ALA A 69 4.83 -3.86 4.85
C ALA A 69 3.99 -4.64 5.86
N SER A 70 3.89 -5.96 5.69
CA SER A 70 3.11 -6.84 6.57
C SER A 70 3.64 -6.84 8.01
N SER A 71 4.96 -6.81 8.14
CA SER A 71 5.66 -6.76 9.42
C SER A 71 5.39 -5.43 10.12
N ASN A 72 5.70 -4.32 9.44
CA ASN A 72 5.59 -2.97 10.01
C ASN A 72 4.14 -2.63 10.40
N LEU A 73 3.18 -2.88 9.51
CA LEU A 73 1.76 -2.65 9.79
C LEU A 73 1.20 -3.65 10.82
N GLY A 74 1.72 -4.88 10.85
CA GLY A 74 1.40 -5.87 11.88
C GLY A 74 1.79 -5.38 13.27
N PHE A 75 3.03 -4.89 13.40
CA PHE A 75 3.51 -4.32 14.66
C PHE A 75 2.75 -3.07 15.05
N HIS A 76 2.39 -2.20 14.11
CA HIS A 76 1.52 -1.05 14.41
C HIS A 76 0.18 -1.48 15.03
N LEU A 77 -0.50 -2.48 14.45
CA LEU A 77 -1.78 -3.00 14.96
C LEU A 77 -1.64 -3.69 16.32
N GLY A 78 -0.54 -4.43 16.49
CA GLY A 78 -0.26 -5.21 17.70
C GLY A 78 0.41 -4.42 18.82
N PHE A 79 0.88 -3.20 18.55
CA PHE A 79 1.81 -2.49 19.42
C PHE A 79 1.32 -2.37 20.88
N ALA A 80 0.06 -2.00 21.07
CA ALA A 80 -0.52 -1.87 22.40
C ALA A 80 -0.79 -3.23 23.08
N GLN A 81 -1.07 -4.28 22.28
CA GLN A 81 -1.44 -5.60 22.80
C GLN A 81 -0.23 -6.48 23.08
N LEU A 82 0.86 -6.32 22.32
CA LEU A 82 2.12 -7.02 22.54
C LEU A 82 2.80 -6.62 23.87
N CYS A 83 2.57 -5.39 24.34
CA CYS A 83 3.10 -4.91 25.62
C CYS A 83 2.23 -5.26 26.85
N VAL A 84 1.04 -5.84 26.67
CA VAL A 84 0.07 -6.08 27.75
C VAL A 84 -0.20 -7.57 27.89
N HIS A 85 -0.05 -8.10 29.10
CA HIS A 85 -0.46 -9.45 29.44
C HIS A 85 -1.87 -9.44 30.03
N ILE A 86 -2.79 -10.09 29.32
CA ILE A 86 -4.15 -10.34 29.81
C ILE A 86 -4.13 -11.68 30.54
N THR A 87 -4.41 -11.67 31.84
CA THR A 87 -4.50 -12.87 32.69
C THR A 87 -5.91 -13.01 33.26
N ASN A 88 -6.25 -14.18 33.80
CA ASN A 88 -7.55 -14.42 34.44
C ASN A 88 -7.84 -13.48 35.63
N TYR A 89 -6.82 -12.80 36.16
CA TYR A 89 -6.93 -11.86 37.27
C TYR A 89 -6.84 -10.39 36.84
N GLY A 90 -6.83 -10.10 35.53
CA GLY A 90 -6.77 -8.75 34.97
C GLY A 90 -5.59 -8.52 34.03
N THR A 91 -5.39 -7.26 33.65
CA THR A 91 -4.32 -6.82 32.73
C THR A 91 -3.10 -6.33 33.51
N LYS A 92 -1.92 -6.87 33.19
CA LYS A 92 -0.63 -6.36 33.69
C LYS A 92 0.22 -5.89 32.52
N GLN A 93 0.84 -4.73 32.68
CA GLN A 93 1.91 -4.28 31.80
C GLN A 93 3.23 -4.83 32.33
N THR A 94 4.06 -5.38 31.45
CA THR A 94 5.34 -5.97 31.84
C THR A 94 6.34 -4.85 32.11
N GLU A 95 6.66 -4.65 33.37
CA GLU A 95 7.80 -3.85 33.81
C GLU A 95 8.79 -4.82 34.47
N LEU A 96 9.93 -5.08 33.82
CA LEU A 96 11.04 -5.79 34.45
C LEU A 96 11.87 -4.78 35.26
N GLU A 97 12.40 -5.20 36.41
CA GLU A 97 13.11 -4.34 37.37
C GLU A 97 14.31 -3.57 36.77
N ASP A 98 14.94 -4.12 35.73
CA ASP A 98 16.10 -3.51 35.03
C ASP A 98 15.77 -2.79 33.72
N THR A 99 14.51 -2.81 33.27
CA THR A 99 14.10 -2.10 32.03
C THR A 99 13.17 -0.95 32.36
N LYS A 100 13.64 0.27 32.10
CA LYS A 100 12.75 1.45 32.13
C LYS A 100 11.70 1.34 31.03
N SER A 101 10.45 1.59 31.38
CA SER A 101 9.39 1.78 30.39
C SER A 101 9.78 2.90 29.43
N ILE A 102 9.52 2.68 28.14
CA ILE A 102 9.79 3.66 27.08
C ILE A 102 8.92 4.91 27.31
N ASP A 103 9.49 6.10 27.05
CA ASP A 103 8.76 7.36 27.13
C ASP A 103 7.62 7.41 26.10
N TRP A 104 6.55 8.13 26.44
CA TRP A 104 5.36 8.23 25.59
C TRP A 104 5.70 8.84 24.21
N ALA A 105 6.66 9.76 24.13
CA ALA A 105 7.05 10.41 22.89
C ALA A 105 7.72 9.39 21.96
N THR A 106 8.70 8.63 22.47
CA THR A 106 9.37 7.56 21.73
C THR A 106 8.39 6.48 21.30
N LYS A 107 7.43 6.12 22.17
CA LYS A 107 6.38 5.16 21.85
C LYS A 107 5.53 5.60 20.65
N ARG A 108 5.12 6.87 20.65
CA ARG A 108 4.33 7.48 19.58
C ARG A 108 5.12 7.57 18.28
N ASP A 109 6.38 7.99 18.35
CA ASP A 109 7.22 8.19 17.18
C ASP A 109 7.55 6.84 16.51
N LEU A 110 7.74 5.78 17.30
CA LEU A 110 7.93 4.42 16.79
C LEU A 110 6.66 3.85 16.15
N GLN A 111 5.48 4.12 16.73
CA GLN A 111 4.20 3.75 16.08
C GLN A 111 3.98 4.47 14.74
N ARG A 112 4.42 5.73 14.63
CA ARG A 112 4.38 6.48 13.36
C ARG A 112 5.36 5.88 12.37
N GLY A 113 6.60 5.61 12.77
CA GLY A 113 7.60 4.96 11.91
C GLY A 113 7.10 3.67 11.30
N PHE A 114 6.50 2.76 12.09
CA PHE A 114 5.90 1.54 11.57
C PHE A 114 4.76 1.78 10.57
N THR A 115 4.01 2.87 10.75
CA THR A 115 2.92 3.22 9.83
C THR A 115 3.49 3.75 8.52
N ASP A 116 4.45 4.65 8.60
CA ASP A 116 5.04 5.35 7.46
C ASP A 116 5.84 4.36 6.60
N THR A 117 6.77 3.61 7.19
CA THR A 117 7.54 2.55 6.50
C THR A 117 6.62 1.47 5.93
N GLY A 118 5.59 1.08 6.68
CA GLY A 118 4.64 0.08 6.23
C GLY A 118 3.81 0.50 5.01
N PHE A 119 3.45 1.79 4.91
CA PHE A 119 2.75 2.30 3.73
C PHE A 119 3.71 2.61 2.57
N GLU A 120 4.91 3.09 2.84
CA GLU A 120 5.94 3.33 1.82
C GLU A 120 6.29 2.02 1.08
N ALA A 121 6.51 0.93 1.82
CA ALA A 121 6.77 -0.38 1.22
C ALA A 121 5.61 -0.91 0.36
N ILE A 122 4.35 -0.63 0.73
CA ILE A 122 3.18 -0.97 -0.13
C ILE A 122 3.20 -0.14 -1.40
N ASP A 123 3.48 1.16 -1.28
CA ASP A 123 3.49 2.09 -2.41
C ASP A 123 4.60 1.70 -3.40
N GLU A 124 5.79 1.33 -2.91
CA GLU A 124 6.90 0.81 -3.73
C GLU A 124 6.55 -0.53 -4.38
N ALA A 125 5.98 -1.48 -3.64
CA ALA A 125 5.55 -2.77 -4.20
C ALA A 125 4.58 -2.59 -5.37
N LEU A 126 3.57 -1.73 -5.19
CA LEU A 126 2.60 -1.42 -6.23
C LEU A 126 3.23 -0.72 -7.43
N LYS A 127 4.22 0.15 -7.21
CA LYS A 127 4.97 0.82 -8.29
C LYS A 127 5.75 -0.19 -9.14
N THR A 128 6.40 -1.17 -8.51
CA THR A 128 7.12 -2.23 -9.21
C THR A 128 6.16 -3.13 -9.98
N MET A 129 4.98 -3.43 -9.42
CA MET A 129 3.92 -4.15 -10.13
C MET A 129 3.38 -3.36 -11.35
N GLU A 130 3.24 -2.04 -11.24
CA GLU A 130 2.86 -1.17 -12.37
C GLU A 130 3.93 -1.09 -13.47
N TYR A 131 5.21 -1.27 -13.13
CA TYR A 131 6.28 -1.26 -14.12
C TYR A 131 6.35 -2.59 -14.89
N TYR A 132 6.09 -3.71 -14.21
CA TYR A 132 6.12 -5.06 -14.76
C TYR A 132 4.72 -5.69 -14.89
N VAL A 133 3.75 -4.95 -15.42
CA VAL A 133 2.33 -5.41 -15.52
C VAL A 133 2.19 -6.77 -16.21
N ASP A 134 3.04 -7.06 -17.20
CA ASP A 134 3.00 -8.33 -17.94
C ASP A 134 3.31 -9.56 -17.07
N LYS A 135 4.01 -9.37 -15.94
CA LYS A 135 4.33 -10.43 -14.98
C LYS A 135 3.24 -10.65 -13.93
N PHE A 136 2.35 -9.68 -13.73
CA PHE A 136 1.29 -9.68 -12.72
C PHE A 136 -0.09 -9.71 -13.41
N ALA A 137 -0.35 -10.78 -14.16
CA ALA A 137 -1.59 -10.95 -14.92
C ALA A 137 -2.83 -11.04 -14.00
N ASP A 138 -2.72 -11.74 -12.87
CA ASP A 138 -3.81 -11.90 -11.91
C ASP A 138 -4.17 -10.55 -11.26
N TRP A 139 -3.18 -9.70 -11.03
CA TRP A 139 -3.40 -8.33 -10.56
C TRP A 139 -4.06 -7.44 -11.61
N ARG A 140 -3.60 -7.51 -12.87
CA ARG A 140 -4.15 -6.73 -13.98
C ARG A 140 -5.64 -7.02 -14.20
N ASP A 141 -6.02 -8.29 -14.13
CA ASP A 141 -7.41 -8.72 -14.33
C ASP A 141 -8.27 -8.50 -13.08
N SER A 142 -7.66 -8.15 -11.95
CA SER A 142 -8.37 -7.84 -10.71
C SER A 142 -9.09 -6.48 -10.75
N ALA A 143 -10.16 -6.38 -9.95
CA ALA A 143 -10.88 -5.13 -9.73
C ALA A 143 -9.99 -4.02 -9.14
N ALA A 144 -8.87 -4.38 -8.48
CA ALA A 144 -7.95 -3.41 -7.90
C ALA A 144 -7.20 -2.61 -8.97
N TYR A 145 -6.87 -3.22 -10.11
CA TYR A 145 -6.24 -2.54 -11.23
C TYR A 145 -7.24 -1.72 -12.07
N SER A 146 -8.42 -2.30 -12.33
CA SER A 146 -9.48 -1.66 -13.13
C SER A 146 -9.92 -0.29 -12.57
N VAL A 147 -9.90 -0.15 -11.24
CA VAL A 147 -10.25 1.08 -10.52
C VAL A 147 -9.39 2.29 -10.92
N PHE A 148 -8.17 2.09 -11.42
CA PHE A 148 -7.26 3.19 -11.80
C PHE A 148 -7.35 3.57 -13.28
N ASN A 149 -7.97 2.74 -14.11
CA ASN A 149 -8.00 2.95 -15.56
C ASN A 149 -9.14 3.88 -16.02
N GLU A 150 -10.08 4.20 -15.11
CA GLU A 150 -11.30 4.97 -15.38
C GLU A 150 -11.07 6.48 -15.49
N HIS A 151 -10.00 7.02 -14.88
CA HIS A 151 -9.75 8.46 -14.77
C HIS A 151 -8.68 8.97 -15.75
N PHE A 152 -8.60 10.29 -15.96
CA PHE A 152 -7.55 10.90 -16.77
C PHE A 152 -6.16 10.66 -16.20
N ASN A 153 -6.00 10.82 -14.88
CA ASN A 153 -4.81 10.42 -14.14
C ASN A 153 -4.92 8.95 -13.72
N LYS A 154 -4.15 8.07 -14.37
CA LYS A 154 -4.20 6.62 -14.10
C LYS A 154 -3.13 6.19 -13.10
N ARG A 155 -2.03 6.94 -13.03
CA ARG A 155 -0.87 6.63 -12.20
C ARG A 155 -0.61 7.73 -11.18
N THR A 156 -0.09 7.32 -10.03
CA THR A 156 0.36 8.26 -8.98
C THR A 156 1.46 9.18 -9.49
N ASP A 157 2.37 8.66 -10.33
CA ASP A 157 3.47 9.45 -10.90
C ASP A 157 2.96 10.58 -11.80
N GLU A 158 1.86 10.37 -12.53
CA GLU A 158 1.24 11.38 -13.39
C GLU A 158 0.59 12.48 -12.55
N PHE A 159 -0.13 12.10 -11.50
CA PHE A 159 -0.72 13.06 -10.56
C PHE A 159 0.36 13.86 -9.80
N GLN A 160 1.44 13.18 -9.38
CA GLN A 160 2.59 13.75 -8.68
C GLN A 160 3.28 14.86 -9.50
N GLN A 161 3.32 14.72 -10.84
CA GLN A 161 3.89 15.74 -11.73
C GLN A 161 3.12 17.07 -11.71
N HIS A 162 1.82 17.01 -11.41
CA HIS A 162 0.94 18.18 -11.38
C HIS A 162 0.67 18.67 -9.95
N PHE A 163 0.60 17.77 -8.97
CA PHE A 163 0.44 18.07 -7.55
C PHE A 163 1.29 17.15 -6.69
N ASN A 164 2.15 17.72 -5.86
CA ASN A 164 2.99 16.94 -4.99
C ASN A 164 2.17 16.27 -3.88
N ILE A 165 1.98 14.96 -3.98
CA ILE A 165 1.38 14.08 -2.96
C ILE A 165 2.41 13.25 -2.22
N SER A 166 3.69 13.66 -2.29
CA SER A 166 4.84 12.92 -1.78
C SER A 166 4.92 11.48 -2.33
N SER A 167 4.48 11.29 -3.57
CA SER A 167 4.38 9.99 -4.25
C SER A 167 3.54 8.95 -3.51
N SER A 168 2.68 9.38 -2.57
CA SER A 168 1.89 8.44 -1.76
C SER A 168 0.68 7.91 -2.53
N ARG A 169 0.68 6.61 -2.82
CA ARG A 169 -0.44 5.92 -3.48
C ARG A 169 -1.69 5.97 -2.63
N LYS A 170 -1.54 5.84 -1.31
CA LYS A 170 -2.64 5.96 -0.35
C LYS A 170 -3.37 7.30 -0.47
N THR A 171 -2.62 8.40 -0.57
CA THR A 171 -3.21 9.74 -0.76
C THR A 171 -3.92 9.82 -2.12
N PHE A 172 -3.34 9.27 -3.17
CA PHE A 172 -3.97 9.21 -4.48
C PHE A 172 -5.31 8.43 -4.46
N ILE A 173 -5.34 7.27 -3.81
CA ILE A 173 -6.58 6.48 -3.62
C ILE A 173 -7.62 7.28 -2.84
N ALA A 174 -7.21 8.01 -1.80
CA ALA A 174 -8.11 8.85 -1.01
C ALA A 174 -8.66 10.04 -1.81
N LEU A 175 -7.93 10.54 -2.81
CA LEU A 175 -8.35 11.60 -3.72
C LEU A 175 -9.27 11.11 -4.84
N LYS A 176 -9.30 9.80 -5.14
CA LYS A 176 -10.17 9.20 -6.18
C LYS A 176 -11.62 9.70 -6.17
N PRO A 177 -12.38 9.70 -5.05
CA PRO A 177 -13.75 10.18 -5.06
C PRO A 177 -13.89 11.67 -5.44
N ILE A 178 -12.87 12.48 -5.15
CA ILE A 178 -12.83 13.90 -5.50
C ILE A 178 -12.57 14.04 -7.01
N VAL A 179 -11.56 13.34 -7.52
CA VAL A 179 -11.23 13.23 -8.95
C VAL A 179 -12.47 12.83 -9.75
N ARG A 180 -13.16 11.76 -9.34
CA ARG A 180 -14.41 11.32 -9.96
C ARG A 180 -15.49 12.40 -9.96
N LYS A 181 -15.66 13.11 -8.83
CA LYS A 181 -16.65 14.19 -8.73
C LYS A 181 -16.31 15.34 -9.70
N ILE A 182 -15.03 15.67 -9.85
CA ILE A 182 -14.58 16.71 -10.78
C ILE A 182 -14.85 16.28 -12.23
N GLU A 183 -14.53 15.02 -12.58
CA GLU A 183 -14.83 14.45 -13.91
C GLU A 183 -16.34 14.51 -14.22
N GLU A 184 -17.18 14.06 -13.30
CA GLU A 184 -18.65 14.04 -13.47
C GLU A 184 -19.26 15.45 -13.49
N GLN A 185 -18.77 16.38 -12.66
CA GLN A 185 -19.39 17.69 -12.48
C GLN A 185 -18.90 18.74 -13.49
N TYR A 186 -17.63 18.69 -13.90
CA TYR A 186 -17.03 19.73 -14.76
C TYR A 186 -16.67 19.22 -16.15
N PHE A 187 -16.06 18.04 -16.25
CA PHE A 187 -15.59 17.54 -17.55
C PHE A 187 -16.71 16.93 -18.39
N LEU A 188 -17.62 16.17 -17.78
CA LEU A 188 -18.72 15.51 -18.49
C LEU A 188 -19.67 16.51 -19.18
N PRO A 189 -20.09 17.64 -18.55
CA PRO A 189 -20.91 18.65 -19.22
C PRO A 189 -20.16 19.44 -20.30
N MET A 190 -18.83 19.58 -20.20
CA MET A 190 -18.04 20.44 -21.08
C MET A 190 -17.54 19.72 -22.34
N LEU A 191 -17.12 18.45 -22.20
CA LEU A 191 -16.54 17.67 -23.29
C LEU A 191 -17.54 16.66 -23.91
N GLY A 192 -18.53 16.21 -23.13
CA GLY A 192 -19.38 15.08 -23.50
C GLY A 192 -18.68 13.72 -23.35
N GLU A 193 -19.48 12.66 -23.23
CA GLU A 193 -19.01 11.31 -22.90
C GLU A 193 -18.11 10.69 -23.98
N GLU A 194 -18.44 10.90 -25.27
CA GLU A 194 -17.67 10.37 -26.39
C GLU A 194 -16.26 10.98 -26.48
N ALA A 195 -16.14 12.30 -26.30
CA ALA A 195 -14.85 12.98 -26.32
C ALA A 195 -14.00 12.60 -25.10
N MET A 196 -14.63 12.42 -23.94
CA MET A 196 -13.95 11.97 -22.72
C MET A 196 -13.35 10.57 -22.91
N ASN A 197 -14.12 9.63 -23.47
CA ASN A 197 -13.64 8.28 -23.73
C ASN A 197 -12.51 8.26 -24.78
N LEU A 198 -12.59 9.09 -25.82
CA LEU A 198 -11.51 9.23 -26.82
C LEU A 198 -10.21 9.74 -26.19
N ILE A 199 -10.28 10.77 -25.33
CA ILE A 199 -9.10 11.31 -24.63
C ILE A 199 -8.52 10.26 -23.66
N LYS A 200 -9.37 9.51 -22.95
CA LYS A 200 -8.96 8.45 -22.01
C LYS A 200 -8.29 7.23 -22.66
N THR A 201 -8.48 7.03 -23.97
CA THR A 201 -7.94 5.87 -24.73
C THR A 201 -6.44 6.01 -25.06
N ARG A 202 -5.78 7.12 -24.71
CA ARG A 202 -4.32 7.37 -24.89
C ARG A 202 -3.82 7.02 -26.30
N THR A 203 -4.31 7.76 -27.29
CA THR A 203 -3.86 7.64 -28.69
C THR A 203 -2.54 8.39 -28.91
N MET A 204 -1.72 7.93 -29.88
CA MET A 204 -0.47 8.58 -30.34
C MET A 204 -0.69 9.91 -31.08
N ASP A 205 -1.94 10.37 -31.20
CA ASP A 205 -2.23 11.63 -31.85
C ASP A 205 -1.74 12.83 -31.01
N PRO A 206 -0.93 13.73 -31.59
CA PRO A 206 -0.31 14.84 -30.85
C PRO A 206 -1.32 15.85 -30.29
N VAL A 207 -2.54 15.88 -30.83
CA VAL A 207 -3.63 16.74 -30.33
C VAL A 207 -4.30 16.12 -29.11
N LEU A 208 -4.53 14.80 -29.13
CA LEU A 208 -5.17 14.07 -28.03
C LEU A 208 -4.23 13.94 -26.83
N SER A 209 -2.92 13.77 -27.04
CA SER A 209 -1.94 13.75 -25.96
C SER A 209 -1.81 15.10 -25.25
N ARG A 210 -1.85 16.20 -26.01
CA ARG A 210 -1.87 17.55 -25.43
C ARG A 210 -3.19 17.86 -24.72
N ALA A 211 -4.32 17.39 -25.24
CA ALA A 211 -5.61 17.50 -24.56
C ALA A 211 -5.62 16.73 -23.24
N LEU A 212 -5.02 15.53 -23.20
CA LEU A 212 -4.86 14.74 -21.98
C LEU A 212 -4.05 15.49 -20.92
N ASP A 213 -2.86 16.00 -21.25
CA ASP A 213 -2.01 16.76 -20.31
C ASP A 213 -2.73 18.00 -19.75
N LEU A 214 -3.49 18.72 -20.58
CA LEU A 214 -4.29 19.86 -20.13
C LEU A 214 -5.44 19.44 -19.22
N CYS A 215 -6.12 18.33 -19.51
CA CYS A 215 -7.17 17.80 -18.64
C CYS A 215 -6.61 17.31 -17.31
N GLN A 216 -5.47 16.63 -17.30
CA GLN A 216 -4.78 16.17 -16.08
C GLN A 216 -4.36 17.35 -15.19
N LYS A 217 -3.85 18.44 -15.78
CA LYS A 217 -3.55 19.68 -15.06
C LYS A 217 -4.79 20.36 -14.50
N ALA A 218 -5.87 20.41 -15.29
CA ALA A 218 -7.11 21.05 -14.88
C ALA A 218 -7.81 20.28 -13.75
N GLU A 219 -7.77 18.95 -13.79
CA GLU A 219 -8.33 18.07 -12.75
C GLU A 219 -7.65 18.28 -11.39
N VAL A 220 -6.37 18.62 -11.39
CA VAL A 220 -5.60 18.91 -10.18
C VAL A 220 -5.85 20.33 -9.64
N ALA A 221 -6.18 21.28 -10.51
CA ALA A 221 -6.31 22.68 -10.16
C ALA A 221 -7.70 23.09 -9.65
N LEU A 222 -8.72 22.24 -9.86
CA LEU A 222 -10.12 22.45 -9.49
C LEU A 222 -10.45 21.87 -8.11
#